data_AF-A0A505GY21-F1
#
_entry.id   AF-A0A505GY21-F1
#
_cell.length_a   1.000
_cell.length_b   1.000
_cell.length_c   1.000
_cell.angle_alpha   90.00
_cell.angle_beta   90.00
_cell.angle_gamma   90.00
#
_symmetry.space_group_name_H-M   'P 1'
#
loop_
_entity.id
_entity.type
_entity.pdbx_description
1 polymer ?
#
loop_
_entity_poly.entity_id
_entity_poly.type
_entity_poly.pdbx_seq_one_letter_code
_entity_poly.pdbx_strand_id
1 'polypeptide(L)'
;MSEFTVTVFRFAFFVILWLFVFGVAGVLRRDIFGARRGPRKAKKNKAARGSSRQSAPAQNQQTQNQQAQPAPVPSRPAPRANPGSIRVTAGPMAGTSLILSGAPVTFGRAPDNTIVIDDDFASSHHARIIARNGAWVLEDLSSTNGTFVDGSRITAPFDLGIGTQITIGHTTLETQS
;
A
#
# COMPACT_ATOMS: atom_id res chain seq x y z
N MET A 1 -53.25 15.02 -1.16
CA MET A 1 -51.93 14.95 -1.83
C MET A 1 -51.87 13.60 -2.52
N SER A 2 -51.67 13.52 -3.83
CA SER A 2 -51.67 12.22 -4.53
C SER A 2 -50.47 11.36 -4.09
N GLU A 3 -50.68 10.06 -3.91
CA GLU A 3 -49.59 9.11 -3.56
C GLU A 3 -48.45 9.13 -4.60
N PHE A 4 -48.78 9.46 -5.85
CA PHE A 4 -47.82 9.68 -6.91
C PHE A 4 -46.83 10.80 -6.60
N THR A 5 -47.31 11.93 -6.05
CA THR A 5 -46.45 13.06 -5.66
C THR A 5 -45.49 12.65 -4.54
N VAL A 6 -45.95 11.90 -3.53
CA VAL A 6 -45.09 11.41 -2.44
C VAL A 6 -44.01 10.45 -2.96
N THR A 7 -44.38 9.58 -3.89
CA THR A 7 -43.47 8.62 -4.52
C THR A 7 -42.39 9.33 -5.33
N VAL A 8 -42.78 10.32 -6.14
CA VAL A 8 -41.84 11.16 -6.90
C VAL A 8 -40.87 11.90 -5.97
N PHE A 9 -41.37 12.48 -4.87
CA PHE A 9 -40.50 13.14 -3.89
C PHE A 9 -39.52 12.18 -3.21
N ARG A 10 -39.94 10.96 -2.91
CA ARG A 10 -39.08 9.92 -2.32
C ARG A 10 -37.93 9.56 -3.27
N PHE A 11 -38.22 9.29 -4.55
CA PHE A 11 -37.17 8.99 -5.54
C PHE A 11 -36.27 10.19 -5.81
N ALA A 12 -36.82 11.40 -5.92
CA ALA A 12 -36.05 12.62 -6.09
C ALA A 12 -35.07 12.84 -4.92
N PHE A 13 -35.52 12.60 -3.68
CA PHE A 13 -34.67 12.66 -2.50
C PHE A 13 -33.51 11.65 -2.56
N PHE A 14 -33.77 10.40 -2.96
CA PHE A 14 -32.70 9.40 -3.13
C PHE A 14 -31.67 9.80 -4.18
N VAL A 15 -32.11 10.35 -5.32
CA VAL A 15 -31.20 10.82 -6.37
C VAL A 15 -30.33 11.97 -5.87
N ILE A 16 -30.93 12.95 -5.18
CA ILE A 16 -30.20 14.09 -4.60
C ILE A 16 -29.21 13.61 -3.53
N LEU A 17 -29.63 12.69 -2.66
CA LEU A 17 -28.77 12.11 -1.63
C LEU A 17 -27.57 11.38 -2.26
N TRP A 18 -27.82 10.58 -3.31
CA TRP A 18 -26.76 9.88 -4.03
C TRP A 18 -25.78 10.84 -4.72
N LEU A 19 -26.28 11.91 -5.35
CA LEU A 19 -25.42 12.96 -5.93
C LEU A 19 -24.56 13.64 -4.87
N PHE A 20 -25.12 13.93 -3.69
CA PHE A 20 -24.37 14.49 -2.57
C PHE A 20 -23.28 13.55 -2.08
N VAL A 21 -23.61 12.26 -1.87
CA VAL A 21 -22.64 11.22 -1.46
C VAL A 21 -21.51 11.10 -2.48
N PHE A 22 -21.82 11.02 -3.77
CA PHE A 22 -20.81 10.99 -4.82
C PHE A 22 -19.97 12.27 -4.88
N GLY A 23 -20.57 13.43 -4.62
CA GLY A 23 -19.87 14.72 -4.53
C GLY A 23 -18.83 14.71 -3.41
N VAL A 24 -19.22 14.29 -2.21
CA VAL A 24 -18.32 14.18 -1.04
C VAL A 24 -17.21 13.16 -1.30
N ALA A 25 -17.55 11.98 -1.84
CA ALA A 25 -16.57 10.96 -2.19
C ALA A 25 -15.57 11.46 -3.27
N GLY A 26 -16.06 12.24 -4.25
CA GLY A 26 -15.24 12.85 -5.28
C GLY A 26 -14.27 13.91 -4.73
N VAL A 27 -14.71 14.73 -3.78
CA VAL A 27 -13.87 15.73 -3.10
C VAL A 27 -12.82 15.05 -2.22
N LEU A 28 -13.21 14.07 -1.41
CA LEU A 28 -12.29 13.32 -0.56
C LEU A 28 -11.21 12.60 -1.38
N ARG A 29 -11.60 12.04 -2.54
CA ARG A 29 -10.65 11.47 -3.50
C ARG A 29 -9.73 12.54 -4.08
N ARG A 30 -10.23 13.74 -4.40
CA ARG A 30 -9.38 14.82 -4.91
C ARG A 30 -8.40 15.35 -3.87
N ASP A 31 -8.79 15.40 -2.62
CA ASP A 31 -7.99 15.91 -1.51
C ASP A 31 -6.88 14.90 -1.13
N ILE A 32 -7.22 13.61 -1.06
CA ILE A 32 -6.27 12.55 -0.72
C ILE A 32 -5.35 12.19 -1.90
N PHE A 33 -5.85 12.18 -3.14
CA PHE A 33 -5.05 11.81 -4.31
C PHE A 33 -4.46 13.01 -5.08
N GLY A 34 -4.69 14.24 -4.61
CA GLY A 34 -4.23 15.49 -5.24
C GLY A 34 -2.73 15.76 -5.19
N ALA A 35 -1.96 15.00 -4.41
CA ALA A 35 -0.51 15.17 -4.30
C ALA A 35 0.33 14.34 -5.30
N ARG A 36 -0.22 13.96 -6.46
CA ARG A 36 0.58 13.34 -7.54
C ARG A 36 1.27 14.42 -8.36
N ARG A 37 2.55 14.66 -8.05
CA ARG A 37 3.54 15.31 -8.93
C ARG A 37 3.46 14.68 -10.33
N GLY A 38 2.92 15.41 -11.30
CA GLY A 38 2.92 15.01 -12.70
C GLY A 38 4.35 14.99 -13.29
N PRO A 39 4.62 14.16 -14.31
CA PRO A 39 5.93 14.04 -14.89
C PRO A 39 6.29 15.33 -15.65
N ARG A 40 7.41 15.94 -15.26
CA ARG A 40 7.99 17.13 -15.86
C ARG A 40 8.45 16.80 -17.29
N LYS A 41 7.71 17.29 -18.29
CA LYS A 41 8.10 17.26 -19.71
C LYS A 41 9.49 17.90 -19.88
N ALA A 42 10.46 17.11 -20.33
CA ALA A 42 11.79 17.58 -20.70
C ALA A 42 11.72 18.38 -22.00
N LYS A 43 12.11 19.65 -21.93
CA LYS A 43 12.19 20.60 -23.04
C LYS A 43 13.45 20.29 -23.87
N LYS A 44 13.25 19.80 -25.10
CA LYS A 44 14.31 19.57 -26.10
C LYS A 44 14.65 20.89 -26.78
N ASN A 45 15.78 21.50 -26.42
CA ASN A 45 16.34 22.61 -27.18
C ASN A 45 17.43 22.11 -28.14
N LYS A 46 17.22 22.38 -29.43
CA LYS A 46 18.22 22.31 -30.50
C LYS A 46 19.04 23.62 -30.51
N ALA A 47 20.36 23.52 -30.53
CA ALA A 47 21.32 24.47 -31.13
C ALA A 47 22.66 23.71 -31.21
N ALA A 48 23.15 23.30 -32.39
CA ALA A 48 23.81 24.06 -33.45
C ALA A 48 25.31 24.38 -33.16
N ARG A 49 26.17 23.80 -34.04
CA ARG A 49 27.43 24.32 -34.63
C ARG A 49 28.77 24.20 -33.88
N GLY A 50 29.77 23.75 -34.68
CA GLY A 50 31.19 24.17 -34.65
C GLY A 50 32.11 23.29 -33.81
N SER A 51 32.88 22.35 -34.37
CA SER A 51 34.16 22.50 -35.10
C SER A 51 35.39 22.81 -34.23
N SER A 52 36.29 21.83 -34.20
CA SER A 52 37.77 21.93 -34.28
C SER A 52 38.64 22.13 -33.03
N ARG A 53 39.72 21.31 -33.04
CA ARG A 53 41.09 21.48 -32.49
C ARG A 53 41.28 21.23 -30.98
N GLN A 54 41.91 20.14 -30.55
CA GLN A 54 43.33 19.72 -30.67
C GLN A 54 44.22 20.33 -29.57
N SER A 55 45.06 19.47 -28.98
CA SER A 55 46.30 19.71 -28.20
C SER A 55 46.24 19.52 -26.66
N ALA A 56 47.01 18.55 -26.17
CA ALA A 56 47.67 18.53 -24.85
C ALA A 56 48.90 19.49 -24.86
N PRO A 57 49.69 19.77 -23.78
CA PRO A 57 49.90 19.00 -22.52
C PRO A 57 50.15 19.83 -21.21
N ALA A 58 50.49 19.10 -20.12
CA ALA A 58 51.19 19.52 -18.88
C ALA A 58 50.44 20.45 -17.90
N GLN A 59 50.58 20.42 -16.57
CA GLN A 59 51.19 19.57 -15.53
C GLN A 59 50.73 20.15 -14.19
N ASN A 60 50.42 19.29 -13.20
CA ASN A 60 50.55 19.45 -11.72
C ASN A 60 49.54 18.50 -11.04
N GLN A 61 49.96 17.33 -10.55
CA GLN A 61 50.43 17.07 -9.16
C GLN A 61 49.48 17.73 -8.14
N GLN A 62 48.73 17.04 -7.26
CA GLN A 62 49.17 15.97 -6.36
C GLN A 62 47.95 15.45 -5.55
N THR A 63 47.94 14.14 -5.28
CA THR A 63 47.42 13.44 -4.07
C THR A 63 46.00 13.74 -3.55
N GLN A 64 45.13 12.72 -3.58
CA GLN A 64 44.73 11.98 -2.36
C GLN A 64 43.66 10.91 -2.67
N ASN A 65 43.96 9.69 -2.24
CA ASN A 65 43.05 8.63 -1.82
C ASN A 65 41.56 9.00 -1.85
N GLN A 66 40.86 8.62 -2.91
CA GLN A 66 39.44 8.32 -2.82
C GLN A 66 39.29 6.86 -3.14
N GLN A 67 39.24 6.08 -2.06
CA GLN A 67 38.61 4.77 -2.02
C GLN A 67 37.40 4.82 -2.95
N ALA A 68 37.35 3.91 -3.91
CA ALA A 68 36.11 3.62 -4.61
C ALA A 68 35.07 3.29 -3.55
N GLN A 69 34.25 4.27 -3.17
CA GLN A 69 32.97 4.00 -2.57
C GLN A 69 32.27 3.13 -3.60
N PRO A 70 31.96 1.85 -3.29
CA PRO A 70 31.00 1.14 -4.09
C PRO A 70 29.77 2.03 -4.12
N ALA A 71 29.24 2.30 -5.31
CA ALA A 71 27.93 2.91 -5.47
C ALA A 71 26.98 2.32 -4.42
N PRO A 72 26.09 3.11 -3.78
CA PRO A 72 25.13 2.57 -2.85
C PRO A 72 24.37 1.48 -3.59
N VAL A 73 24.73 0.23 -3.26
CA VAL A 73 24.06 -0.95 -3.76
C VAL A 73 22.62 -0.72 -3.35
N PRO A 74 21.64 -0.68 -4.28
CA PRO A 74 20.25 -0.66 -3.87
C PRO A 74 20.09 -1.88 -2.97
N SER A 75 19.86 -1.63 -1.68
CA SER A 75 19.81 -2.64 -0.65
C SER A 75 18.81 -3.69 -1.09
N ARG A 76 19.29 -4.83 -1.61
CA ARG A 76 18.49 -6.03 -1.72
C ARG A 76 17.95 -6.26 -0.31
N PRO A 77 16.63 -6.31 -0.08
CA PRO A 77 16.12 -6.61 1.24
C PRO A 77 16.80 -7.90 1.69
N ALA A 78 17.44 -7.85 2.86
CA ALA A 78 17.93 -9.06 3.51
C ALA A 78 16.80 -10.10 3.52
N PRO A 79 17.09 -11.42 3.51
CA PRO A 79 16.07 -12.43 3.70
C PRO A 79 15.33 -12.06 4.98
N ARG A 80 14.10 -11.55 4.84
CA ARG A 80 13.31 -11.12 5.98
C ARG A 80 13.07 -12.40 6.77
N ALA A 81 13.64 -12.49 7.97
CA ALA A 81 13.37 -13.62 8.85
C ALA A 81 11.85 -13.76 8.98
N ASN A 82 11.38 -15.00 8.99
CA ASN A 82 9.95 -15.27 9.02
C ASN A 82 9.35 -14.74 10.33
N PRO A 83 8.24 -13.99 10.27
CA PRO A 83 7.57 -13.57 11.48
C PRO A 83 7.05 -14.77 12.26
N GLY A 84 7.31 -14.78 13.57
CA GLY A 84 6.80 -15.80 14.50
C GLY A 84 5.43 -15.45 15.05
N SER A 85 5.02 -14.17 15.02
CA SER A 85 3.73 -13.72 15.51
C SER A 85 3.19 -12.50 14.76
N ILE A 86 1.89 -12.23 14.93
CA ILE A 86 1.22 -11.01 14.43
C ILE A 86 0.55 -10.35 15.61
N ARG A 87 0.72 -9.03 15.74
CA ARG A 87 0.07 -8.24 16.76
C ARG A 87 -0.85 -7.21 16.11
N VAL A 88 -2.06 -7.09 16.63
CA VAL A 88 -2.97 -5.98 16.27
C VAL A 88 -2.46 -4.73 16.97
N THR A 89 -2.02 -3.74 16.20
CA THR A 89 -1.47 -2.47 16.71
C THR A 89 -2.51 -1.37 16.75
N ALA A 90 -3.52 -1.41 15.88
CA ALA A 90 -4.64 -0.47 15.87
C ALA A 90 -5.95 -1.15 15.45
N GLY A 91 -7.07 -0.66 15.98
CA GLY A 91 -8.42 -1.20 15.76
C GLY A 91 -9.08 -1.67 17.06
N PRO A 92 -10.33 -2.16 16.99
CA PRO A 92 -11.10 -2.59 18.18
C PRO A 92 -10.44 -3.75 18.93
N MET A 93 -9.56 -4.50 18.28
CA MET A 93 -8.80 -5.62 18.87
C MET A 93 -7.33 -5.30 19.18
N ALA A 94 -6.95 -4.02 19.25
CA ALA A 94 -5.58 -3.59 19.52
C ALA A 94 -5.02 -4.27 20.79
N GLY A 95 -3.83 -4.85 20.67
CA GLY A 95 -3.17 -5.61 21.73
C GLY A 95 -3.28 -7.13 21.59
N THR A 96 -4.17 -7.65 20.75
CA THR A 96 -4.26 -9.09 20.47
C THR A 96 -3.03 -9.56 19.70
N SER A 97 -2.38 -10.63 20.13
CA SER A 97 -1.25 -11.26 19.45
C SER A 97 -1.55 -12.71 19.11
N LEU A 98 -1.24 -13.13 17.89
CA LEU A 98 -1.40 -14.49 17.41
C LEU A 98 -0.04 -15.06 16.98
N ILE A 99 0.25 -16.29 17.37
CA ILE A 99 1.45 -17.01 16.95
C ILE A 99 1.21 -17.62 15.57
N LEU A 100 2.17 -17.44 14.67
CA LEU A 100 2.18 -18.02 13.34
C LEU A 100 2.82 -19.42 13.40
N SER A 101 2.02 -20.47 13.63
CA SER A 101 2.49 -21.85 13.89
C SER A 101 2.32 -22.81 12.71
N GLY A 102 2.22 -22.30 11.47
CA GLY A 102 2.08 -23.09 10.24
C GLY A 102 0.64 -23.31 9.74
N ALA A 103 -0.37 -23.07 10.58
CA ALA A 103 -1.77 -23.06 10.13
C ALA A 103 -2.09 -21.77 9.35
N PRO A 104 -3.00 -21.81 8.36
CA PRO A 104 -3.52 -20.61 7.73
C PRO A 104 -4.19 -19.70 8.75
N VAL A 105 -3.84 -18.42 8.73
CA VAL A 105 -4.51 -17.39 9.54
C VAL A 105 -5.40 -16.57 8.62
N THR A 106 -6.70 -16.55 8.88
CA THR A 106 -7.67 -15.79 8.09
C THR A 106 -8.12 -14.52 8.80
N PHE A 107 -8.40 -13.50 8.00
CA PHE A 107 -8.81 -12.17 8.43
C PHE A 107 -10.09 -11.77 7.71
N GLY A 108 -11.06 -11.26 8.46
CA GLY A 108 -12.30 -10.74 7.88
C GLY A 108 -13.40 -10.59 8.91
N ARG A 109 -14.54 -10.07 8.47
CA ARG A 109 -15.69 -9.78 9.34
C ARG A 109 -16.46 -11.03 9.79
N ALA A 110 -16.37 -12.13 9.03
CA ALA A 110 -17.09 -13.35 9.37
C ALA A 110 -16.50 -14.00 10.64
N PRO A 111 -17.35 -14.60 11.50
CA PRO A 111 -16.93 -15.13 12.79
C PRO A 111 -16.11 -16.43 12.71
N ASP A 112 -16.02 -17.03 11.53
CA ASP A 112 -15.22 -18.23 11.25
C ASP A 112 -13.76 -17.90 10.87
N ASN A 113 -13.39 -16.62 10.82
CA ASN A 113 -12.00 -16.21 10.62
C ASN A 113 -11.18 -16.36 11.91
N THR A 114 -9.88 -16.65 11.77
CA THR A 114 -8.95 -16.72 12.90
C THR A 114 -8.87 -15.38 13.65
N ILE A 115 -8.85 -14.28 12.90
CA ILE A 115 -8.94 -12.93 13.43
C ILE A 115 -10.18 -12.28 12.82
N VAL A 116 -11.20 -12.14 13.67
CA VAL A 116 -12.45 -11.47 13.32
C VAL A 116 -12.22 -9.97 13.36
N ILE A 117 -12.32 -9.32 12.20
CA ILE A 117 -12.21 -7.87 12.06
C ILE A 117 -13.62 -7.30 12.00
N ASP A 118 -14.12 -6.83 13.13
CA ASP A 118 -15.43 -6.18 13.23
C ASP A 118 -15.36 -4.75 12.67
N ASP A 119 -15.35 -4.67 11.33
CA ASP A 119 -15.26 -3.43 10.57
C ASP A 119 -16.05 -3.55 9.27
N ASP A 120 -16.85 -2.54 8.96
CA ASP A 120 -17.62 -2.45 7.71
C ASP A 120 -16.72 -2.33 6.46
N PHE A 121 -15.48 -1.90 6.63
CA PHE A 121 -14.50 -1.87 5.54
C PHE A 121 -13.79 -3.21 5.34
N ALA A 122 -14.03 -4.21 6.20
CA ALA A 122 -13.54 -5.56 6.03
C ALA A 122 -14.59 -6.45 5.34
N SER A 123 -14.21 -7.13 4.26
CA SER A 123 -15.02 -8.22 3.68
C SER A 123 -15.13 -9.41 4.65
N SER A 124 -16.17 -10.22 4.48
CA SER A 124 -16.42 -11.43 5.30
C SER A 124 -15.18 -12.32 5.38
N HIS A 125 -14.55 -12.63 4.23
CA HIS A 125 -13.21 -13.21 4.16
C HIS A 125 -12.35 -12.24 3.35
N HIS A 126 -11.48 -11.49 4.03
CA HIS A 126 -10.77 -10.36 3.43
C HIS A 126 -9.38 -10.77 2.95
N ALA A 127 -8.60 -11.38 3.83
CA ALA A 127 -7.24 -11.78 3.54
C ALA A 127 -6.89 -13.05 4.31
N ARG A 128 -5.82 -13.71 3.90
CA ARG A 128 -5.24 -14.83 4.63
C ARG A 128 -3.73 -14.79 4.60
N ILE A 129 -3.12 -15.36 5.63
CA ILE A 129 -1.69 -15.60 5.71
C ILE A 129 -1.48 -17.11 5.69
N ILE A 130 -0.64 -17.57 4.78
CA ILE A 130 -0.32 -18.99 4.59
C ILE A 130 1.18 -19.20 4.62
N ALA A 131 1.62 -20.35 5.13
CA ALA A 131 3.00 -20.77 5.00
C ALA A 131 3.22 -21.38 3.61
N ARG A 132 4.10 -20.79 2.80
CA ARG A 132 4.45 -21.28 1.46
C ARG A 132 5.96 -21.27 1.29
N ASN A 133 6.54 -22.41 0.89
CA ASN A 133 7.99 -22.58 0.69
C ASN A 133 8.84 -22.16 1.90
N GLY A 134 8.32 -22.35 3.11
CA GLY A 134 8.99 -21.92 4.33
C GLY A 134 9.04 -20.40 4.50
N ALA A 135 8.14 -19.64 3.86
CA ALA A 135 7.92 -18.22 4.10
C ALA A 135 6.44 -17.95 4.39
N TRP A 136 6.13 -16.87 5.11
CA TRP A 136 4.77 -16.42 5.33
C TRP A 136 4.32 -15.53 4.17
N VAL A 137 3.17 -15.85 3.58
CA VAL A 137 2.64 -15.12 2.43
C VAL A 137 1.24 -14.61 2.76
N LEU A 138 1.03 -13.31 2.56
CA LEU A 138 -0.26 -12.65 2.65
C LEU A 138 -0.95 -12.66 1.29
N GLU A 139 -2.19 -13.12 1.27
CA GLU A 139 -3.04 -13.15 0.09
C GLU A 139 -4.35 -12.39 0.36
N ASP A 140 -4.70 -11.47 -0.53
CA ASP A 140 -6.02 -10.83 -0.54
C ASP A 140 -7.05 -11.76 -1.18
N LEU A 141 -8.18 -11.97 -0.52
CA LEU A 141 -9.25 -12.87 -0.97
C LEU A 141 -10.30 -12.13 -1.81
N SER A 142 -9.83 -11.28 -2.73
CA SER A 142 -10.69 -10.40 -3.55
C SER A 142 -11.56 -9.49 -2.70
N SER A 143 -10.96 -8.86 -1.71
CA SER A 143 -11.67 -7.95 -0.81
C SER A 143 -12.13 -6.69 -1.54
N THR A 144 -13.21 -6.08 -1.06
CA THR A 144 -13.82 -4.90 -1.71
C THR A 144 -12.91 -3.68 -1.63
N ASN A 145 -12.31 -3.43 -0.46
CA ASN A 145 -11.44 -2.27 -0.22
C ASN A 145 -9.95 -2.58 -0.49
N GLY A 146 -9.58 -3.87 -0.52
CA GLY A 146 -8.20 -4.31 -0.67
C GLY A 146 -7.45 -4.40 0.65
N THR A 147 -6.42 -5.24 0.62
CA THR A 147 -5.41 -5.33 1.67
C THR A 147 -4.23 -4.40 1.36
N PHE A 148 -3.70 -3.72 2.39
CA PHE A 148 -2.56 -2.82 2.27
C PHE A 148 -1.38 -3.34 3.10
N VAL A 149 -0.17 -3.23 2.54
CA VAL A 149 1.08 -3.54 3.21
C VAL A 149 1.99 -2.32 3.14
N ASP A 150 2.48 -1.85 4.29
CA ASP A 150 3.31 -0.65 4.42
C ASP A 150 2.72 0.56 3.67
N GLY A 151 1.39 0.71 3.73
CA GLY A 151 0.63 1.77 3.06
C GLY A 151 0.35 1.55 1.56
N SER A 152 0.85 0.46 0.96
CA SER A 152 0.64 0.13 -0.45
C SER A 152 -0.35 -1.02 -0.63
N ARG A 153 -1.34 -0.86 -1.52
CA ARG A 153 -2.32 -1.93 -1.81
C ARG A 153 -1.64 -3.09 -2.51
N ILE A 154 -1.83 -4.31 -2.01
CA ILE A 154 -1.34 -5.52 -2.69
C ILE A 154 -2.38 -6.01 -3.70
N THR A 155 -1.91 -6.56 -4.81
CA THR A 155 -2.75 -7.17 -5.87
C THR A 155 -2.33 -8.59 -6.21
N ALA A 156 -1.26 -9.07 -5.59
CA ALA A 156 -0.69 -10.40 -5.74
C ALA A 156 -0.24 -10.88 -4.35
N PRO A 157 -0.01 -12.20 -4.18
CA PRO A 157 0.55 -12.73 -2.94
C PRO A 157 1.83 -11.98 -2.54
N PHE A 158 1.92 -11.59 -1.27
CA PHE A 158 3.01 -10.78 -0.74
C PHE A 158 3.77 -11.53 0.34
N ASP A 159 5.09 -11.63 0.21
CA ASP A 159 5.96 -12.28 1.20
C ASP A 159 6.13 -11.39 2.44
N LEU A 160 5.64 -11.87 3.58
CA LEU A 160 5.71 -11.19 4.86
C LEU A 160 7.08 -11.35 5.51
N GLY A 161 7.64 -10.24 5.97
CA GLY A 161 8.79 -10.23 6.87
C GLY A 161 8.41 -9.76 8.27
N ILE A 162 9.35 -9.80 9.21
CA ILE A 162 9.21 -9.13 10.52
C ILE A 162 9.10 -7.61 10.33
N GLY A 163 8.27 -6.95 11.14
CA GLY A 163 8.05 -5.50 11.14
C GLY A 163 7.22 -5.00 9.95
N THR A 164 6.56 -5.90 9.23
CA THR A 164 5.69 -5.55 8.11
C THR A 164 4.33 -5.11 8.66
N GLN A 165 3.88 -3.94 8.27
CA GLN A 165 2.57 -3.42 8.68
C GLN A 165 1.52 -3.81 7.64
N ILE A 166 0.44 -4.45 8.10
CA ILE A 166 -0.69 -4.87 7.27
C ILE A 166 -1.92 -4.10 7.73
N THR A 167 -2.63 -3.48 6.80
CA THR A 167 -3.87 -2.76 7.09
C THR A 167 -5.03 -3.39 6.32
N ILE A 168 -6.09 -3.72 7.06
CA ILE A 168 -7.33 -4.30 6.56
C ILE A 168 -8.47 -3.45 7.13
N GLY A 169 -9.18 -2.73 6.26
CA GLY A 169 -10.13 -1.71 6.70
C GLY A 169 -9.43 -0.64 7.56
N HIS A 170 -9.92 -0.46 8.79
CA HIS A 170 -9.35 0.41 9.82
C HIS A 170 -8.49 -0.34 10.85
N THR A 171 -8.31 -1.65 10.68
CA THR A 171 -7.48 -2.45 11.57
C THR A 171 -6.06 -2.54 11.02
N THR A 172 -5.08 -2.25 11.87
CA THR A 172 -3.67 -2.35 11.56
C THR A 172 -3.02 -3.45 12.37
N LEU A 173 -2.28 -4.29 11.68
CA LEU A 173 -1.57 -5.45 12.18
C LEU A 173 -0.09 -5.23 11.90
N GLU A 174 0.76 -5.75 12.77
CA GLU A 174 2.20 -5.74 12.57
C GLU A 174 2.74 -7.14 12.81
N THR A 175 3.58 -7.61 11.89
CA THR A 175 4.27 -8.88 12.04
C THR A 175 5.46 -8.71 12.99
N GLN A 176 5.62 -9.65 13.91
CA GLN A 176 6.63 -9.64 14.96
C GLN A 176 7.48 -10.90 14.88
N SER A 177 8.68 -10.85 15.47
CA SER A 177 9.58 -12.01 15.54
C SER A 177 9.07 -13.10 16.48
#